data_AF-A0A7K5RD00-F1
#
_entry.id   AF-A0A7K5RD00-F1
#
_cell.length_a   1.000
_cell.length_b   1.000
_cell.length_c   1.000
_cell.angle_alpha   90.00
_cell.angle_beta   90.00
_cell.angle_gamma   90.00
#
_symmetry.space_group_name_H-M   'P 1'
#
loop_
_entity.id
_entity.type
_entity.pdbx_description
1 polymer ?
#
loop_
_entity_poly.entity_id
_entity_poly.type
_entity_poly.pdbx_seq_one_letter_code
_entity_poly.pdbx_strand_id
1 'polypeptide(L)'
;QTPLSRILQEFEQIQREQREANACTERQEWWERRSRLDLRMQSLIQSLDSEILGCWRGLLLPRDPENSPLDEQELSGLLQELQECGWDRP
;
A
#
# COMPACT_ATOMS: atom_id res chain seq x y z
N GLN A 1 6.72 -11.72 8.09
CA GLN A 1 5.52 -11.61 7.26
C GLN A 1 4.32 -11.59 8.18
N THR A 2 3.71 -10.43 8.30
CA THR A 2 2.48 -10.18 9.04
C THR A 2 1.31 -10.69 8.20
N PRO A 3 0.43 -11.55 8.72
CA PRO A 3 -0.72 -12.01 7.96
C PRO A 3 -1.69 -10.86 7.69
N LEU A 4 -2.32 -10.85 6.52
CA LEU A 4 -3.30 -9.83 6.13
C LEU A 4 -4.41 -9.64 7.17
N SER A 5 -4.87 -10.73 7.79
CA SER A 5 -5.88 -10.69 8.86
C SER A 5 -5.48 -9.79 10.03
N ARG A 6 -4.19 -9.77 10.40
CA ARG A 6 -3.68 -8.93 11.48
C ARG A 6 -3.64 -7.45 11.09
N ILE A 7 -3.29 -7.14 9.84
CA ILE A 7 -3.35 -5.78 9.29
C ILE A 7 -4.80 -5.28 9.28
N LEU A 8 -5.75 -6.11 8.84
CA LEU A 8 -7.17 -5.75 8.83
C LEU A 8 -7.72 -5.53 10.25
N GLN A 9 -7.32 -6.36 11.22
CA GLN A 9 -7.69 -6.16 12.63
C GLN A 9 -7.17 -4.83 13.20
N GLU A 10 -5.92 -4.47 12.90
CA GLU A 10 -5.36 -3.19 13.32
C GLU A 10 -6.08 -2.01 12.65
N PHE A 11 -6.42 -2.13 11.36
CA PHE A 11 -7.21 -1.13 10.65
C PHE A 11 -8.59 -0.91 11.31
N GLU A 12 -9.30 -1.98 11.64
CA GLU A 12 -10.58 -1.89 12.35
C GLU A 12 -10.44 -1.22 13.73
N GLN A 13 -9.34 -1.52 14.45
CA GLN A 13 -9.06 -0.91 15.74
C GLN A 13 -8.81 0.60 15.60
N ILE A 14 -8.02 1.03 14.60
CA ILE A 14 -7.81 2.45 14.29
C ILE A 14 -9.15 3.14 13.97
N GLN A 15 -10.03 2.49 13.19
CA GLN A 15 -11.35 3.06 12.87
C GLN A 15 -12.26 3.19 14.10
N ARG A 16 -12.21 2.25 15.05
CA ARG A 16 -12.93 2.35 16.33
C ARG A 16 -12.41 3.52 17.14
N GLU A 17 -11.11 3.59 17.38
CA GLU A 17 -10.50 4.66 18.17
C GLU A 17 -10.64 6.05 17.52
N GLN A 18 -10.64 6.13 16.18
CA GLN A 18 -10.92 7.39 15.49
C GLN A 18 -12.35 7.90 15.76
N ARG A 19 -13.34 7.01 15.84
CA ARG A 19 -14.71 7.39 16.19
C ARG A 19 -14.79 7.92 17.62
N GLU A 20 -14.08 7.31 18.55
CA GLU A 20 -13.98 7.76 19.94
C GLU A 20 -13.25 9.10 20.05
N ALA A 21 -12.15 9.29 19.33
CA ALA A 21 -11.41 10.54 19.28
C ALA A 21 -12.27 11.69 18.72
N ASN A 22 -13.13 11.43 17.73
CA ASN A 22 -14.04 12.43 17.19
C ASN A 22 -15.10 12.92 18.19
N ALA A 23 -15.41 12.12 19.22
CA ALA A 23 -16.32 12.51 20.29
C ALA A 23 -15.63 13.28 21.43
N CYS A 24 -14.30 13.37 21.42
CA CYS A 24 -13.52 14.12 22.41
C CYS A 24 -13.64 15.63 22.16
N THR A 25 -14.00 16.38 23.20
CA THR A 25 -14.17 17.85 23.14
C THR A 25 -12.98 18.61 23.72
N GLU A 26 -12.09 17.94 24.46
CA GLU A 26 -10.87 18.55 24.97
C GLU A 26 -9.84 18.62 23.84
N ARG A 27 -9.27 19.81 23.61
CA ARG A 27 -8.45 20.11 22.43
C ARG A 27 -7.10 19.40 22.45
N GLN A 28 -6.38 19.43 23.58
CA GLN A 28 -5.06 18.79 23.71
C GLN A 28 -5.17 17.27 23.57
N GLU A 29 -6.10 16.65 24.30
CA GLU A 29 -6.39 15.22 24.27
C GLU A 29 -6.84 14.78 22.87
N TRP A 30 -7.69 15.58 22.22
CA TRP A 30 -8.09 15.34 20.83
C TRP A 30 -6.87 15.32 19.89
N TRP A 31 -5.99 16.31 19.98
CA TRP A 31 -4.78 16.38 19.15
C TRP A 31 -3.82 15.22 19.41
N GLU A 32 -3.59 14.86 20.67
CA GLU A 32 -2.71 13.75 21.05
C GLU A 32 -3.27 12.42 20.52
N ARG A 33 -4.57 12.16 20.71
CA ARG A 33 -5.25 10.96 20.19
C ARG A 33 -5.19 10.90 18.67
N ARG A 34 -5.49 12.00 17.98
CA ARG A 34 -5.48 12.06 16.51
C ARG A 34 -4.08 11.84 15.94
N SER A 35 -3.07 12.45 16.55
CA SER A 35 -1.66 12.31 16.13
C SER A 35 -1.18 10.86 16.28
N ARG A 36 -1.54 10.19 17.38
CA ARG A 36 -1.21 8.77 17.59
C ARG A 36 -1.89 7.86 16.57
N LEU A 37 -3.14 8.15 16.22
CA LEU A 37 -3.87 7.40 15.19
C LEU A 37 -3.24 7.57 13.81
N ASP A 38 -2.78 8.78 13.48
CA ASP A 38 -2.11 9.08 12.22
C ASP A 38 -0.80 8.29 12.06
N LEU A 39 0.05 8.28 13.09
CA LEU A 39 1.28 7.49 13.10
C LEU A 39 1.02 5.98 12.93
N ARG A 40 -0.03 5.46 13.60
CA ARG A 40 -0.43 4.06 13.45
C ARG A 40 -0.94 3.75 12.06
N MET A 41 -1.73 4.63 11.47
CA MET A 41 -2.20 4.48 10.09
C MET A 41 -1.03 4.50 9.10
N GLN A 42 -0.06 5.40 9.29
CA GLN A 42 1.15 5.45 8.47
C GLN A 42 1.92 4.13 8.54
N SER A 43 2.17 3.62 9.74
CA SER A 43 2.85 2.34 9.93
C SER A 43 2.06 1.17 9.32
N LEU A 44 0.73 1.18 9.45
CA LEU A 44 -0.14 0.16 8.86
C LEU A 44 -0.01 0.13 7.33
N ILE A 45 -0.05 1.30 6.68
CA ILE A 45 0.09 1.42 5.23
C ILE A 45 1.47 0.93 4.78
N GLN A 46 2.53 1.29 5.50
CA GLN A 46 3.88 0.80 5.20
C GLN A 46 4.01 -0.72 5.32
N SER A 47 3.40 -1.33 6.35
CA SER A 47 3.35 -2.79 6.49
C SER A 47 2.52 -3.45 5.39
N LEU A 48 1.37 -2.88 5.02
CA LEU A 48 0.57 -3.37 3.89
C LEU A 48 1.37 -3.33 2.58
N ASP A 49 2.09 -2.23 2.35
CA ASP A 49 2.87 -2.01 1.14
C ASP A 49 4.05 -2.98 1.03
N SER A 50 4.82 -3.13 2.11
CA SER A 50 6.05 -3.94 2.11
C SER A 50 5.82 -5.44 2.31
N GLU A 51 4.87 -5.83 3.16
CA GLU A 51 4.70 -7.23 3.57
C GLU A 51 3.63 -7.99 2.81
N ILE A 52 2.62 -7.29 2.26
CA ILE A 52 1.50 -7.92 1.54
C ILE A 52 1.58 -7.64 0.05
N LEU A 53 1.60 -6.35 -0.32
CA LEU A 53 1.60 -5.95 -1.73
C LEU A 53 2.95 -6.25 -2.36
N GLY A 54 4.05 -5.80 -1.76
CA GLY A 54 5.40 -6.04 -2.26
C GLY A 54 5.50 -5.68 -3.76
N CYS A 55 5.84 -6.68 -4.59
CA CYS A 55 5.93 -6.53 -6.04
C CYS A 55 4.58 -6.26 -6.74
N TRP A 56 3.46 -6.63 -6.12
CA TRP A 56 2.11 -6.41 -6.67
C TRP A 56 1.63 -4.96 -6.57
N ARG A 57 2.35 -4.09 -5.86
CA ARG A 57 2.05 -2.65 -5.78
C ARG A 57 1.92 -2.01 -7.16
N GLY A 58 2.70 -2.48 -8.14
CA GLY A 58 2.64 -2.02 -9.52
C GLY A 58 1.28 -2.18 -10.18
N LEU A 59 0.45 -3.15 -9.74
CA LEU A 59 -0.91 -3.32 -10.26
C LEU A 59 -1.89 -2.24 -9.81
N LEU A 60 -1.60 -1.55 -8.70
CA LEU A 60 -2.43 -0.45 -8.20
C LEU A 60 -2.10 0.87 -8.89
N LEU A 61 -0.99 0.94 -9.61
CA LEU A 61 -0.61 2.13 -10.36
C LEU A 61 -1.50 2.26 -11.60
N PRO A 62 -1.89 3.49 -11.98
CA PRO A 62 -2.57 3.71 -13.25
C PRO A 62 -1.71 3.14 -14.38
N ARG A 63 -2.32 2.37 -15.27
CA ARG A 63 -1.64 1.86 -16.46
C ARG A 63 -1.46 3.03 -17.42
N ASP A 64 -0.34 3.72 -17.28
CA ASP A 64 0.05 4.79 -18.18
C ASP A 64 0.97 4.21 -19.28
N PRO A 65 0.51 4.10 -20.53
CA PRO A 65 1.34 3.65 -21.63
C PRO A 65 2.51 4.62 -21.95
N GLU A 66 2.47 5.87 -21.48
CA GLU A 66 3.53 6.86 -21.66
C GLU A 66 4.48 6.97 -20.45
N ASN A 67 4.08 6.49 -19.26
CA ASN A 67 4.90 6.47 -18.04
C ASN A 67 5.23 5.03 -17.60
N SER A 68 5.67 4.19 -18.54
CA SER A 68 6.35 2.95 -18.17
C SER A 68 7.61 3.29 -17.36
N PRO A 69 7.83 2.68 -16.18
CA PRO A 69 9.06 2.89 -15.41
C PRO A 69 10.28 2.25 -16.06
N LEU A 70 10.08 1.41 -17.08
CA LEU A 70 11.12 0.83 -17.91
C LEU A 70 11.27 1.65 -19.18
N ASP A 71 12.51 2.01 -19.50
CA ASP A 71 12.86 2.59 -20.79
C ASP A 71 12.43 1.63 -21.92
N GLU A 72 12.02 2.15 -23.08
CA GLU A 72 11.51 1.33 -24.20
C GLU A 72 12.48 0.20 -24.61
N GLN A 73 13.78 0.45 -24.44
CA GLN A 73 14.83 -0.52 -24.75
C GLN A 73 14.93 -1.65 -23.72
N GLU A 74 14.71 -1.36 -22.44
CA GLU A 74 14.69 -2.39 -21.39
C GLU A 74 13.40 -3.21 -21.46
N LEU A 75 12.26 -2.56 -21.75
CA LEU A 75 10.99 -3.23 -21.94
C LEU A 75 11.04 -4.20 -23.13
N SER A 76 11.61 -3.77 -24.26
CA SER A 76 11.75 -4.63 -25.44
C SER A 76 12.70 -5.80 -25.21
N GLY A 77 13.82 -5.60 -24.50
CA GLY A 77 14.73 -6.67 -24.11
C GLY A 77 14.05 -7.73 -23.24
N LEU A 78 13.33 -7.30 -22.20
CA LEU A 78 12.59 -8.22 -21.32
C LEU A 78 11.45 -8.95 -22.05
N LEU A 79 10.72 -8.28 -22.94
CA LEU A 79 9.68 -8.91 -23.75
C LEU A 79 10.26 -9.98 -24.69
N GLN A 80 11.45 -9.75 -25.25
CA GLN A 80 12.13 -10.74 -26.08
C GLN A 80 12.56 -11.96 -25.25
N GLU A 81 13.18 -11.78 -24.09
CA GLU A 81 13.56 -12.88 -23.20
C GLU A 81 12.34 -13.72 -22.77
N LEU A 82 11.20 -13.07 -22.51
CA LEU A 82 9.95 -13.75 -22.19
C LEU A 82 9.41 -14.56 -23.38
N GLN A 83 9.49 -14.02 -24.60
CA GLN A 83 9.12 -14.75 -25.81
C GLN A 83 10.01 -15.97 -26.04
N GLU A 84 11.32 -15.84 -25.82
CA GLU A 84 12.27 -16.96 -25.89
C GLU A 84 11.97 -18.05 -24.85
N CYS A 85 11.41 -17.67 -23.71
CA CYS A 85 10.91 -18.59 -22.69
C CYS A 85 9.53 -19.21 -23.01
N GLY A 86 8.96 -18.94 -24.20
CA GLY A 86 7.67 -19.48 -24.65
C GLY A 86 6.45 -18.68 -24.15
N TRP A 87 6.66 -17.46 -23.67
CA TRP A 87 5.58 -16.56 -23.28
C TRP A 87 5.11 -15.77 -24.51
N ASP A 88 4.22 -16.38 -25.31
CA ASP A 88 3.81 -15.81 -26.60
C ASP A 88 2.90 -14.57 -26.49
N ARG A 89 2.20 -14.36 -25.35
CA ARG A 89 1.37 -13.17 -25.03
C ARG A 89 1.10 -13.01 -23.53
N PRO A 90 0.92 -11.77 -23.02
CA PRO A 90 0.19 -11.52 -21.77
C PRO A 90 -1.33 -11.71 -21.94
#